data_AF-A0A537Y6H3-F1
#
_entry.id   AF-A0A537Y6H3-F1
#
_cell.length_a   1.000
_cell.length_b   1.000
_cell.length_c   1.000
_cell.angle_alpha   90.00
_cell.angle_beta   90.00
_cell.angle_gamma   90.00
#
_symmetry.space_group_name_H-M   'P 1'
#
loop_
_entity.id
_entity.type
_entity.pdbx_description
1 polymer ?
#
loop_
_entity_poly.entity_id
_entity_poly.type
_entity_poly.pdbx_seq_one_letter_code
_entity_poly.pdbx_strand_id
1 'polypeptide(L)' 'RRRIFKMAPLHHHFELGGWPEFTVIVRFWIIAGLAAALGLGLFYAEFLSKGGPPV' A
#
# COMPACT_ATOMS: atom_id res chain seq x y z
N ARG A 1 -12.68 11.01 -25.13
CA ARG A 1 -12.36 10.92 -23.68
C ARG A 1 -11.53 9.66 -23.45
N ARG A 2 -10.19 9.73 -23.49
CA ARG A 2 -9.31 8.55 -23.24
C ARG A 2 -9.33 8.24 -21.75
N ARG A 3 -9.91 7.11 -21.34
CA ARG A 3 -9.82 6.67 -19.95
C ARG A 3 -8.42 6.09 -19.74
N ILE A 4 -7.67 6.65 -18.79
CA ILE A 4 -6.33 6.17 -18.41
C ILE A 4 -6.45 4.78 -17.76
N PHE A 5 -7.56 4.54 -17.06
CA PHE A 5 -7.89 3.24 -16.48
C PHE A 5 -8.95 2.52 -17.32
N LYS A 6 -8.71 1.24 -17.62
CA LYS A 6 -9.70 0.37 -18.31
C LYS A 6 -11.03 0.31 -17.55
N MET A 7 -10.97 0.31 -16.21
CA MET A 7 -12.09 0.46 -15.29
C MET A 7 -11.53 0.85 -13.93
N ALA A 8 -12.26 1.67 -13.17
CA ALA A 8 -11.96 1.95 -11.77
C ALA A 8 -13.05 1.26 -10.95
N PRO A 9 -12.72 0.54 -9.86
CA PRO A 9 -11.50 0.65 -9.04
C PRO A 9 -10.28 -0.16 -9.56
N LEU A 10 -9.09 0.09 -8.99
CA LEU A 10 -7.81 -0.48 -9.46
C LEU A 10 -7.77 -2.02 -9.51
N HIS A 11 -8.47 -2.73 -8.63
CA HIS A 11 -8.48 -4.20 -8.65
C HIS A 11 -9.10 -4.76 -9.95
N HIS A 12 -10.18 -4.15 -10.44
CA HIS A 12 -10.79 -4.52 -11.72
C HIS A 12 -9.89 -4.20 -12.91
N HIS A 13 -8.99 -3.22 -12.79
CA HIS A 13 -8.01 -2.96 -13.86
C HIS A 13 -7.06 -4.15 -14.06
N PHE A 14 -6.64 -4.79 -12.95
CA PHE A 14 -5.76 -5.95 -12.99
C PHE A 14 -6.50 -7.24 -13.38
N GLU A 15 -7.78 -7.36 -12.99
CA GLU A 15 -8.65 -8.45 -13.43
C GLU A 15 -8.88 -8.42 -14.96
N LEU A 16 -9.17 -7.25 -15.53
CA LEU A 16 -9.21 -7.02 -16.99
C LEU A 16 -7.84 -7.16 -17.68
N GLY A 17 -6.77 -7.26 -16.91
CA GLY A 17 -5.41 -7.60 -17.35
C GLY A 17 -5.13 -9.10 -17.39
N GLY A 18 -6.12 -9.94 -17.05
CA GLY A 18 -6.01 -11.41 -17.06
C GLY A 18 -5.45 -12.00 -15.77
N TRP A 19 -5.40 -11.25 -14.67
CA TRP A 19 -4.91 -11.76 -13.40
C TRP A 19 -6.05 -12.36 -12.56
N PRO A 20 -5.80 -13.48 -11.85
CA PRO A 20 -6.76 -14.01 -10.88
C PRO A 20 -7.01 -13.01 -9.75
N GLU A 21 -8.27 -12.82 -9.38
CA GLU A 21 -8.71 -11.89 -8.32
C GLU A 21 -7.90 -12.07 -7.02
N PHE A 22 -7.74 -13.32 -6.59
CA PHE A 22 -6.96 -13.66 -5.39
C PHE A 22 -5.51 -13.16 -5.45
N THR A 23 -4.87 -13.26 -6.62
CA THR A 23 -3.47 -12.80 -6.79
C THR A 23 -3.37 -11.28 -6.69
N VAL A 24 -4.36 -10.55 -7.19
CA VAL A 24 -4.41 -9.08 -7.08
C VAL A 24 -4.57 -8.68 -5.61
N ILE A 25 -5.50 -9.31 -4.88
CA ILE A 25 -5.76 -9.03 -3.46
C ILE A 25 -4.49 -9.23 -2.62
N VAL A 26 -3.82 -10.37 -2.75
CA VAL A 26 -2.62 -10.68 -1.96
C VAL A 26 -1.50 -9.67 -2.22
N ARG A 27 -1.29 -9.25 -3.47
CA ARG A 27 -0.27 -8.24 -3.82
C ARG A 27 -0.59 -6.87 -3.23
N PHE A 28 -1.86 -6.47 -3.25
CA PHE A 28 -2.29 -5.24 -2.60
C PHE A 28 -2.08 -5.28 -1.09
N TRP A 29 -2.31 -6.42 -0.44
CA TRP A 29 -2.03 -6.59 0.99
C TRP A 29 -0.54 -6.50 1.31
N ILE A 30 0.33 -7.07 0.47
CA ILE A 30 1.78 -6.94 0.64
C ILE A 30 2.20 -5.45 0.56
N ILE A 31 1.71 -4.72 -0.44
CA ILE A 31 2.02 -3.29 -0.59
C ILE A 31 1.48 -2.48 0.61
N ALA A 32 0.26 -2.76 1.05
CA ALA A 32 -0.34 -2.11 2.22
C ALA A 32 0.47 -2.40 3.49
N GLY A 33 0.87 -3.66 3.69
CA GLY A 33 1.71 -4.07 4.83
C GLY A 33 3.07 -3.40 4.81
N LEU A 34 3.73 -3.31 3.65
CA LEU A 34 5.01 -2.62 3.49
C LEU A 34 4.88 -1.12 3.77
N ALA A 35 3.83 -0.47 3.26
CA ALA A 35 3.58 0.95 3.51
C ALA A 35 3.31 1.23 5.00
N ALA A 36 2.52 0.37 5.65
CA ALA A 36 2.26 0.46 7.08
C ALA A 36 3.54 0.25 7.91
N ALA A 37 4.33 -0.77 7.58
CA ALA A 37 5.61 -1.03 8.23
C ALA A 37 6.62 0.13 8.04
N LEU A 38 6.66 0.72 6.85
CA LEU A 38 7.49 1.89 6.55
C LEU A 38 7.05 3.09 7.39
N GLY A 39 5.75 3.40 7.42
CA GLY A 39 5.21 4.51 8.22
C GLY A 39 5.48 4.33 9.70
N LEU A 40 5.29 3.11 10.21
CA LEU A 40 5.57 2.76 11.60
C LEU A 40 7.08 2.85 11.91
N GLY A 41 7.92 2.33 11.02
CA GLY A 41 9.38 2.36 11.15
C GLY A 41 9.92 3.78 11.13
N LEU A 42 9.43 4.64 10.23
CA LEU A 42 9.79 6.06 10.18
C LEU A 42 9.38 6.78 11.45
N PHE A 43 8.15 6.55 11.93
CA PHE A 43 7.67 7.13 13.18
C PHE A 43 8.55 6.73 14.37
N TYR A 44 8.85 5.44 14.53
CA TYR A 44 9.70 4.99 15.63
C TYR A 44 11.16 5.42 15.49
N ALA A 45 11.70 5.47 14.28
CA ALA A 45 13.05 5.99 14.04
C ALA A 45 13.15 7.47 14.45
N GLU A 46 12.14 8.27 14.11
CA GLU A 46 12.06 9.67 14.56
C GLU A 46 11.86 9.76 16.09
N PHE A 47 10.97 8.95 16.65
CA PHE A 47 10.69 8.92 18.10
C PHE A 47 11.94 8.58 18.93
N LEU A 48 12.70 7.56 18.50
CA LEU A 48 13.95 7.17 19.15
C LEU A 48 15.04 8.23 18.95
N SER A 49 15.12 8.84 17.76
CA SER A 49 16.10 9.89 17.49
C SER A 49 15.84 11.18 18.27
N LYS A 50 14.58 11.53 18.55
CA LYS A 50 14.19 12.72 19.32
C LYS A 50 14.17 12.50 20.84
N GLY A 51 14.54 11.29 21.30
CA GLY A 51 14.73 11.00 22.70
C GLY A 51 13.44 11.06 23.53
N GLY A 52 12.28 10.69 22.95
CA GLY A 52 11.00 10.62 23.66
C GLY A 52 10.52 11.95 24.29
N PRO A 53 9.22 12.09 24.59
CA PRO A 53 8.76 13.19 25.43
C PRO A 53 9.42 13.06 26.82
N PRO A 54 9.89 14.16 27.43
CA PRO A 54 10.31 14.14 28.83
C PRO A 54 9.07 13.85 29.68
N VAL A 55 8.90 12.59 30.07
CA VAL A 55 8.04 12.20 31.18
C VAL A 55 8.79 12.41 32.49
#